data_AF-A0A080LWU6-F1
#
_entry.id   AF-A0A080LWU6-F1
#
_cell.length_a   1.000
_cell.length_b   1.000
_cell.length_c   1.000
_cell.angle_alpha   90.00
_cell.angle_beta   90.00
_cell.angle_gamma   90.00
#
_symmetry.space_group_name_H-M   'P 1'
#
loop_
_entity.id
_entity.type
_entity.pdbx_description
1 polymer ?
#
loop_
_entity_poly.entity_id
_entity_poly.type
_entity_poly.pdbx_seq_one_letter_code
_entity_poly.pdbx_strand_id
1 'polypeptide(L)' 'MKPETPLIVGHTPIDRENTLWLDVDGIANHHVLFSANPEQVGVFTRVGGTMIPLVYPVDALTPIINALDQAPG' A
#
# COMPACT_ATOMS: atom_id res chain seq x y z
N MET A 1 -11.53 -19.82 11.04
CA MET A 1 -11.71 -18.91 9.90
C MET A 1 -11.99 -19.73 8.66
N LYS A 2 -12.77 -19.19 7.71
CA LYS A 2 -12.98 -19.88 6.43
C LYS A 2 -11.78 -19.59 5.50
N PRO A 3 -11.32 -20.54 4.65
CA PRO A 3 -10.15 -20.36 3.80
C PRO A 3 -10.18 -19.10 2.90
N GLU A 4 -11.36 -18.62 2.55
CA GLU A 4 -11.60 -17.41 1.75
C GLU A 4 -11.52 -16.08 2.53
N THR A 5 -11.21 -16.14 3.82
CA THR A 5 -11.06 -14.95 4.67
C THR A 5 -9.64 -14.38 4.48
N PRO A 6 -9.47 -13.15 3.97
CA PRO A 6 -8.16 -12.50 3.88
C PRO A 6 -7.49 -12.38 5.25
N LEU A 7 -6.23 -12.79 5.32
CA LEU A 7 -5.33 -12.54 6.45
C LEU A 7 -4.31 -11.49 6.02
N ILE A 8 -4.38 -10.32 6.64
CA ILE A 8 -3.46 -9.20 6.37
C ILE A 8 -2.58 -9.02 7.60
N VAL A 9 -1.27 -9.08 7.40
CA VAL A 9 -0.27 -8.91 8.47
C VAL A 9 0.69 -7.77 8.14
N GLY A 10 1.09 -7.03 9.18
CA GLY A 10 2.23 -6.12 9.08
C GLY A 10 3.52 -6.87 9.37
N HIS A 11 4.55 -6.70 8.54
CA HIS A 11 5.84 -7.35 8.75
C HIS A 11 7.02 -6.43 8.42
N THR A 12 8.20 -6.80 8.91
CA THR A 12 9.48 -6.37 8.30
C THR A 12 9.47 -6.81 6.83
N PRO A 13 9.76 -5.91 5.89
CA PRO A 13 9.54 -6.16 4.46
C PRO A 13 10.30 -7.37 3.93
N ILE A 14 9.73 -8.05 2.93
CA ILE A 14 10.46 -9.00 2.07
C ILE A 14 11.55 -8.23 1.30
N ASP A 15 11.18 -7.06 0.77
CA ASP A 15 12.05 -6.08 0.13
C ASP A 15 11.61 -4.65 0.45
N ARG A 16 12.51 -3.66 0.28
CA ARG A 16 12.18 -2.25 0.51
C ARG A 16 11.59 -1.55 -0.71
N GLU A 17 11.34 -2.28 -1.79
CA GLU A 17 10.88 -1.75 -3.08
C GLU A 17 9.36 -1.75 -3.20
N ASN A 18 8.65 -2.48 -2.34
CA ASN A 18 7.19 -2.56 -2.35
C ASN A 18 6.58 -2.18 -0.98
N THR A 19 5.27 -2.02 -0.97
CA THR A 19 4.47 -1.79 0.24
C THR A 19 3.50 -2.94 0.54
N LEU A 20 3.27 -3.82 -0.44
CA LEU A 20 2.26 -4.88 -0.39
C LEU A 20 2.77 -6.11 -1.14
N TRP A 21 2.56 -7.30 -0.58
CA TRP A 21 2.76 -8.59 -1.26
C TRP A 21 1.53 -9.47 -1.08
N LEU A 22 1.06 -10.05 -2.18
CA LEU A 22 -0.10 -10.95 -2.21
C LEU A 22 0.33 -12.41 -2.19
N ASP A 23 -0.54 -13.25 -1.64
CA ASP A 23 -0.37 -14.71 -1.52
C ASP A 23 1.07 -15.13 -1.19
N VAL A 24 1.63 -14.53 -0.12
CA VAL A 24 3.03 -14.73 0.27
C VAL A 24 3.28 -16.21 0.54
N ASP A 25 4.41 -16.71 0.01
CA ASP A 25 4.79 -18.12 0.00
C ASP A 25 3.77 -19.05 -0.70
N GLY A 26 2.94 -18.51 -1.60
CA GLY A 26 1.90 -19.25 -2.31
C GLY A 26 0.69 -19.60 -1.44
N ILE A 27 0.59 -19.02 -0.24
CA ILE A 27 -0.53 -19.24 0.66
C ILE A 27 -1.67 -18.31 0.26
N ALA A 28 -2.75 -18.89 -0.26
CA ALA A 28 -3.93 -18.12 -0.66
C ALA A 28 -4.45 -17.26 0.50
N ASN A 29 -4.77 -15.99 0.20
CA ASN A 29 -5.31 -15.00 1.13
C ASN A 29 -4.33 -14.57 2.23
N HIS A 30 -3.04 -14.93 2.14
CA HIS A 30 -1.98 -14.45 3.03
C HIS A 30 -1.29 -13.25 2.40
N HIS A 31 -1.53 -12.06 2.97
CA HIS A 31 -1.03 -10.81 2.43
C HIS A 31 -0.16 -10.08 3.46
N VAL A 32 0.95 -9.54 3.00
CA VAL A 32 1.89 -8.78 3.83
C VAL A 32 1.82 -7.31 3.45
N LEU A 33 1.76 -6.45 4.47
CA LEU A 33 1.77 -4.99 4.35
C LEU A 33 3.03 -4.42 5.02
N PHE A 34 3.68 -3.49 4.33
CA PHE A 34 4.82 -2.73 4.82
C PHE A 34 4.53 -1.23 4.72
N SER A 35 4.53 -0.56 5.87
CA SER A 35 4.12 0.84 6.00
C SER A 35 5.27 1.84 6.01
N ALA A 36 6.53 1.39 5.95
CA ALA A 36 7.69 2.28 6.04
C ALA A 36 8.42 2.47 4.71
N ASN A 37 7.73 2.31 3.58
CA ASN A 37 8.26 2.72 2.29
C ASN A 37 8.08 4.24 2.12
N PRO A 38 9.16 5.03 1.98
CA PRO A 38 9.06 6.48 1.90
C PRO A 38 8.62 6.99 0.51
N GLU A 39 8.70 6.17 -0.53
CA GLU A 39 8.47 6.60 -1.92
C GLU A 39 7.05 6.33 -2.42
N GLN A 40 6.27 5.54 -1.69
CA GLN A 40 4.97 5.06 -2.15
C GLN A 40 4.04 4.69 -1.00
N VAL A 41 2.74 4.87 -1.25
CA VAL A 41 1.65 4.47 -0.37
C VAL A 41 0.92 3.29 -1.01
N GLY A 42 0.93 2.16 -0.30
CA GLY A 42 0.14 0.99 -0.67
C GLY A 42 -1.25 1.02 -0.02
N VAL A 43 -2.28 0.72 -0.80
CA VAL A 43 -3.68 0.56 -0.35
C VAL A 43 -4.19 -0.81 -0.78
N PHE A 44 -4.83 -1.52 0.13
CA PHE A 44 -5.63 -2.70 -0.21
C PHE A 44 -7.10 -2.33 -0.38
N THR A 45 -7.68 -2.78 -1.49
CA THR A 45 -9.14 -2.81 -1.67
C THR A 45 -9.60 -4.21 -2.02
N ARG A 46 -10.89 -4.49 -1.80
CA ARG A 46 -11.51 -5.76 -2.15
C ARG A 46 -12.71 -5.50 -3.04
N VAL A 47 -12.65 -5.98 -4.29
CA VAL A 47 -13.73 -5.84 -5.26
C VAL A 47 -14.16 -7.23 -5.73
N GLY A 48 -15.45 -7.54 -5.61
CA GLY A 48 -15.98 -8.83 -6.02
C GLY A 48 -15.35 -10.05 -5.32
N GLY A 49 -14.81 -9.87 -4.12
CA GLY A 49 -14.13 -10.93 -3.36
C GLY A 49 -12.62 -11.02 -3.61
N THR A 50 -12.10 -10.36 -4.64
CA THR A 50 -10.67 -10.33 -5.01
C THR A 50 -9.96 -9.18 -4.31
N MET A 51 -8.79 -9.46 -3.74
CA MET A 51 -7.90 -8.44 -3.17
C MET A 51 -7.13 -7.75 -4.29
N ILE A 52 -7.21 -6.43 -4.34
CA ILE A 52 -6.56 -5.59 -5.36
C ILE A 52 -5.59 -4.64 -4.63
N PRO A 53 -4.29 -4.71 -4.95
CA PRO A 53 -3.31 -3.76 -4.44
C PRO A 53 -3.33 -2.52 -5.32
N LEU A 54 -3.39 -1.35 -4.70
CA LEU A 54 -3.24 -0.06 -5.35
C LEU A 54 -2.00 0.61 -4.77
N VAL A 55 -1.12 1.10 -5.64
CA VAL A 55 0.12 1.77 -5.23
C VAL A 55 0.10 3.17 -5.79
N TYR A 56 0.33 4.14 -4.91
CA TYR A 56 0.40 5.55 -5.26
C TYR A 56 1.81 6.05 -4.96
N PRO A 57 2.48 6.75 -5.89
CA PRO A 57 3.74 7.40 -5.58
C PRO A 57 3.51 8.47 -4.52
N VAL A 58 4.49 8.62 -3.63
CA VAL A 58 4.57 9.82 -2.78
C VAL A 58 5.14 10.92 -3.65
N ASP A 59 4.27 11.76 -4.20
CA ASP A 59 4.72 13.01 -4.79
C ASP A 59 5.30 13.90 -3.70
N ALA A 60 6.31 14.70 -4.03
CA ALA A 60 6.77 15.78 -3.18
C ALA A 60 5.64 16.82 -3.08
N LEU A 61 4.74 16.65 -2.11
CA LEU A 61 3.66 17.59 -1.83
C LEU A 61 4.22 18.96 -1.41
N THR A 62 5.46 19.02 -0.93
CA THR A 62 6.13 20.24 -0.51
C THR A 62 6.14 21.34 -1.60
N PRO A 63 6.59 21.09 -2.84
CA PRO A 63 6.42 22.04 -3.95
C PRO A 63 4.99 22.54 -4.17
N ILE A 64 3.99 21.65 -4.10
CA ILE A 64 2.57 22.00 -4.33
C ILE A 64 2.06 22.89 -3.19
N ILE A 65 2.36 22.52 -1.94
CA ILE A 65 2.02 23.31 -0.75
C ILE A 65 2.66 24.70 -0.81
N ASN A 66 3.95 24.77 -1.14
CA ASN A 66 4.68 26.03 -1.28
C ASN A 66 4.13 26.92 -2.41
N ALA A 67 3.55 26.33 -3.45
CA ALA A 67 2.90 27.08 -4.53
C ALA A 67 1.52 27.61 -4.12
N LEU A 68 0.77 26.88 -3.30
CA LEU A 68 -0.53 27.32 -2.77
C LEU A 68 -0.38 28.52 -1.81
N ASP A 69 0.68 28.55 -1.01
CA ASP A 69 0.96 29.65 -0.06
C ASP A 69 1.40 30.95 -0.76
N GLN A 70 1.83 30.87 -2.02
CA GLN A 70 2.24 32.01 -2.83
C GLN A 70 1.16 32.53 -3.79
N ALA A 71 -0.03 31.90 -3.81
CA ALA A 71 -1.15 32.38 -4.60
C ALA A 71 -1.76 33.63 -3.94
N PRO A 72 -1.92 34.77 -4.66
CA PRO A 72 -2.64 35.91 -4.12
C PRO A 72 -4.12 35.52 -3.91
N GLY A 73 -4.64 35.81 -2.72
CA GLY A 73 -6.05 35.61 -2.37
C GLY A 73 -7.01 36.56 -3.09
#